data_AF-A0A421EQG7-F1
#
_entry.id   AF-A0A421EQG7-F1
#
_cell.length_a   1.000
_cell.length_b   1.000
_cell.length_c   1.000
_cell.angle_alpha   90.00
_cell.angle_beta   90.00
_cell.angle_gamma   90.00
#
_symmetry.space_group_name_H-M   'P 1'
#
loop_
_entity.id
_entity.type
_entity.pdbx_description
1 polymer ?
#
loop_
_entity_poly.entity_id
_entity_poly.type
_entity_poly.pdbx_seq_one_letter_code
_entity_poly.pdbx_strand_id
1 'polypeptide(L)'
;MSGTDAGPGGDAETPSAGGFGRDRPPREDGRLDSDSRQGTPYTESQVIMPTVKIVAPFAFTYGLFVTFHGAGSPGGGFQGGAIVAAVVFMIAFAFGIEATRQWLANTVVVALAVGGALVFAGIGLVPVALGGAFLQYELLPIPDPVKYGMEGVEILGIGTIVAGVLMGLFFVLAKGFSDAGGFADADAFDDEVGGDAAAEASPDAEGASAGSTAPTDDGGSDPSAPGPAATDGGER
;
A
#
# COMPACT_ATOMS: atom_id res chain seq x y z
N MET A 1 -76.86 -30.43 63.90
CA MET A 1 -77.86 -31.31 63.25
C MET A 1 -77.25 -31.80 61.95
N SER A 2 -77.25 -33.13 61.77
CA SER A 2 -76.75 -33.94 60.63
C SER A 2 -75.23 -33.92 60.43
N GLY A 3 -74.47 -35.01 60.54
CA GLY A 3 -74.74 -36.44 60.31
C GLY A 3 -74.11 -36.84 58.96
N THR A 4 -72.85 -37.29 58.94
CA THR A 4 -72.35 -38.70 58.82
C THR A 4 -72.31 -39.23 57.38
N ASP A 5 -71.13 -39.59 56.89
CA ASP A 5 -70.78 -40.93 56.31
C ASP A 5 -69.30 -40.90 55.87
N ALA A 6 -68.38 -41.66 56.48
CA ALA A 6 -68.11 -43.10 56.36
C ALA A 6 -67.00 -43.40 55.33
N GLY A 7 -65.86 -43.93 55.81
CA GLY A 7 -64.81 -44.57 55.00
C GLY A 7 -65.28 -45.91 54.40
N PRO A 8 -64.42 -46.72 53.74
CA PRO A 8 -63.18 -47.22 54.34
C PRO A 8 -62.00 -47.52 53.37
N GLY A 9 -60.82 -47.80 53.95
CA GLY A 9 -59.91 -48.90 53.58
C GLY A 9 -59.15 -48.87 52.24
N GLY A 10 -57.84 -49.13 52.29
CA GLY A 10 -57.09 -49.57 51.12
C GLY A 10 -55.59 -49.25 51.18
N ASP A 11 -54.84 -50.18 51.74
CA ASP A 11 -53.37 -50.21 51.79
C ASP A 11 -52.77 -50.31 50.37
N ALA A 12 -51.65 -49.62 50.12
CA ALA A 12 -50.60 -50.09 49.20
C ALA A 12 -49.37 -49.18 49.24
N GLU A 13 -48.34 -49.63 49.95
CA GLU A 13 -46.95 -49.25 49.75
C GLU A 13 -46.44 -49.84 48.43
N THR A 14 -45.86 -49.05 47.52
CA THR A 14 -44.66 -49.48 46.76
C THR A 14 -43.96 -48.31 46.04
N PRO A 15 -42.60 -48.23 46.10
CA PRO A 15 -41.77 -47.24 45.44
C PRO A 15 -41.23 -47.75 44.08
N SER A 16 -41.22 -46.92 43.04
CA SER A 16 -40.56 -47.18 41.75
C SER A 16 -40.74 -45.92 40.88
N ALA A 17 -39.82 -45.37 40.10
CA ALA A 17 -38.51 -45.74 39.60
C ALA A 17 -37.75 -44.46 39.25
N GLY A 18 -36.42 -44.54 39.19
CA GLY A 18 -35.55 -43.42 38.85
C GLY A 18 -35.81 -42.79 37.48
N GLY A 19 -35.84 -41.47 37.45
CA GLY A 19 -35.75 -40.66 36.25
C GLY A 19 -34.47 -39.83 36.30
N PHE A 20 -33.45 -40.25 35.56
CA PHE A 20 -32.26 -39.45 35.27
C PHE A 20 -32.67 -38.19 34.48
N GLY A 21 -33.01 -37.11 35.18
CA GLY A 21 -33.03 -35.77 34.61
C GLY A 21 -31.59 -35.35 34.32
N ARG A 22 -31.12 -35.60 33.09
CA ARG A 22 -29.83 -35.06 32.64
C ARG A 22 -29.97 -33.54 32.54
N ASP A 23 -29.36 -32.82 33.46
CA ASP A 23 -28.99 -31.43 33.24
C ASP A 23 -28.13 -31.38 31.98
N ARG A 24 -28.72 -30.90 30.88
CA ARG A 24 -27.98 -30.58 29.67
C ARG A 24 -27.38 -29.18 29.89
N PRO A 25 -26.06 -29.02 29.96
CA PRO A 25 -25.49 -27.68 29.97
C PRO A 25 -25.87 -26.95 28.68
N PRO A 26 -26.00 -25.61 28.70
CA PRO A 26 -26.27 -24.83 27.51
C PRO A 26 -25.24 -25.15 26.44
N ARG A 27 -25.69 -25.42 25.21
CA ARG A 27 -24.79 -25.49 24.06
C ARG A 27 -24.26 -24.08 23.84
N GLU A 28 -23.00 -23.87 24.18
CA GLU A 28 -22.22 -22.77 23.62
C GLU A 28 -22.05 -23.09 22.14
N ASP A 29 -22.93 -22.53 21.32
CA ASP A 29 -22.77 -22.53 19.87
C ASP A 29 -21.48 -21.75 19.58
N GLY A 30 -20.38 -22.49 19.45
CA GLY A 30 -19.07 -22.02 19.08
C GLY A 30 -19.06 -21.48 17.66
N ARG A 31 -19.72 -20.35 17.44
CA ARG A 31 -19.37 -19.43 16.38
C ARG A 31 -17.97 -18.95 16.72
N LEU A 32 -16.99 -19.62 16.14
CA LEU A 32 -15.60 -19.19 16.19
C LEU A 32 -15.60 -17.76 15.65
N ASP A 33 -15.43 -16.79 16.54
CA ASP A 33 -15.22 -15.39 16.22
C ASP A 33 -13.90 -15.30 15.43
N SER A 34 -13.97 -15.57 14.13
CA SER A 34 -12.84 -15.50 13.20
C SER A 34 -12.29 -14.07 13.08
N ASP A 35 -13.06 -13.07 13.50
CA ASP A 35 -12.65 -11.66 13.52
C ASP A 35 -11.68 -11.33 14.68
N SER A 36 -11.58 -12.20 15.70
CA SER A 36 -10.70 -11.98 16.86
C SER A 36 -9.30 -12.59 16.71
N ARG A 37 -9.04 -13.34 15.61
CA ARG A 37 -7.76 -14.00 15.34
C ARG A 37 -6.85 -13.23 14.38
N GLN A 38 -7.24 -12.04 13.97
CA GLN A 38 -6.28 -11.06 13.46
C GLN A 38 -5.75 -10.29 14.65
N GLY A 39 -4.79 -10.91 15.35
CA GLY A 39 -3.96 -10.18 16.31
C GLY A 39 -3.43 -8.92 15.64
N THR A 40 -3.17 -7.88 16.44
CA THR A 40 -2.45 -6.68 16.00
C THR A 40 -1.35 -7.10 15.01
N PRO A 41 -1.33 -6.59 13.76
CA PRO A 41 -0.42 -7.07 12.72
C PRO A 41 1.08 -7.00 13.09
N TYR A 42 1.38 -6.32 14.19
CA TYR A 42 2.69 -6.15 14.78
C TYR A 42 2.80 -6.96 16.09
N THR A 43 2.83 -8.28 16.00
CA THR A 43 3.32 -9.09 17.13
C THR A 43 4.81 -8.78 17.27
N GLU A 44 5.21 -8.21 18.41
CA GLU A 44 6.60 -7.91 18.75
C GLU A 44 7.46 -9.18 18.67
N SER A 45 8.07 -9.40 17.51
CA SER A 45 8.90 -10.57 17.29
C SER A 45 10.16 -10.46 18.13
N GLN A 46 10.29 -11.39 19.08
CA GLN A 46 11.42 -11.50 20.01
C GLN A 46 12.76 -11.75 19.31
N VAL A 47 12.73 -12.11 18.02
CA VAL A 47 13.93 -12.32 17.21
C VAL A 47 14.14 -11.17 16.22
N ILE A 48 13.11 -10.79 15.45
CA ILE A 48 13.26 -9.81 14.37
C ILE A 48 13.64 -8.45 14.93
N MET A 49 12.96 -7.97 15.97
CA MET A 49 13.20 -6.62 16.49
C MET A 49 14.62 -6.46 17.05
N PRO A 50 15.16 -7.36 17.90
CA PRO A 50 16.55 -7.29 18.33
C PRO A 50 17.55 -7.41 17.18
N THR A 51 17.31 -8.31 16.21
CA THR A 51 18.20 -8.46 15.06
C THR A 51 18.27 -7.17 14.25
N VAL A 52 17.14 -6.53 13.96
CA VAL A 52 17.13 -5.27 13.20
C VAL A 52 17.82 -4.15 13.96
N LYS A 53 17.65 -4.03 15.29
CA LYS A 53 18.38 -3.03 16.10
C LYS A 53 19.90 -3.18 15.98
N ILE A 54 20.40 -4.41 15.86
CA ILE A 54 21.82 -4.67 15.73
C ILE A 54 22.28 -4.48 14.29
N VAL A 55 21.56 -5.03 13.30
CA VAL A 55 21.99 -5.08 11.90
C VAL A 55 21.81 -3.74 11.18
N ALA A 56 20.71 -3.01 11.43
CA ALA A 56 20.40 -1.75 10.76
C ALA A 56 21.55 -0.71 10.78
N PRO A 57 22.22 -0.41 11.91
CA PRO A 57 23.31 0.56 11.92
C PRO A 57 24.52 0.12 11.06
N PHE A 58 24.85 -1.17 11.04
CA PHE A 58 25.94 -1.69 10.19
C PHE A 58 25.55 -1.65 8.71
N ALA A 59 24.34 -2.08 8.37
CA ALA A 59 23.83 -2.04 7.01
C ALA A 59 23.73 -0.59 6.49
N PHE A 60 23.31 0.36 7.33
CA PHE A 60 23.26 1.77 6.99
C PHE A 60 24.66 2.34 6.74
N THR A 61 25.60 2.05 7.64
CA THR A 61 27.00 2.47 7.49
C THR A 61 27.63 1.88 6.23
N TYR A 62 27.32 0.62 5.93
CA TYR A 62 27.75 -0.03 4.69
C TYR A 62 27.14 0.62 3.45
N GLY A 63 25.86 0.96 3.47
CA GLY A 63 25.21 1.71 2.38
C GLY A 63 25.87 3.08 2.14
N LEU A 64 26.20 3.81 3.20
CA LEU A 64 26.97 5.06 3.10
C LEU A 64 28.38 4.83 2.56
N PHE A 65 29.08 3.78 3.01
CA PHE A 65 30.40 3.42 2.51
C PHE A 65 30.37 3.15 0.99
N VAL A 66 29.41 2.36 0.52
CA VAL A 66 29.21 2.05 -0.92
C VAL A 66 28.87 3.31 -1.71
N THR A 67 28.07 4.22 -1.12
CA THR A 67 27.74 5.52 -1.73
C THR A 67 29.00 6.36 -1.94
N PHE A 68 29.86 6.48 -0.92
CA PHE A 68 31.04 7.35 -0.95
C PHE A 68 32.22 6.77 -1.74
N HIS A 69 32.26 5.47 -2.00
CA HIS A 69 33.39 4.80 -2.68
C HIS A 69 33.06 4.31 -4.10
N GLY A 70 31.99 4.81 -4.71
CA GLY A 70 31.56 4.45 -6.07
C GLY A 70 32.57 4.74 -7.16
N ALA A 71 33.25 5.89 -7.09
CA ALA A 71 34.21 6.30 -8.11
C ALA A 71 35.43 5.36 -8.27
N GLY A 72 35.78 4.61 -7.22
CA GLY A 72 36.97 3.73 -7.19
C GLY A 72 36.68 2.24 -7.06
N SER A 73 35.41 1.82 -6.99
CA SER A 73 35.03 0.43 -6.75
C SER A 73 33.70 0.07 -7.43
N PRO A 74 33.41 -1.22 -7.70
CA PRO A 74 32.07 -1.62 -8.12
C PRO A 74 31.06 -1.22 -7.04
N GLY A 75 30.16 -0.29 -7.35
CA GLY A 75 29.39 0.38 -6.33
C GLY A 75 28.71 1.64 -6.82
N GLY A 76 28.39 2.51 -5.86
CA GLY A 76 28.03 3.89 -6.13
C GLY A 76 26.77 4.40 -5.49
N GLY A 77 26.40 5.61 -5.89
CA GLY A 77 25.22 6.32 -5.41
C GLY A 77 23.95 5.48 -5.55
N PHE A 78 23.77 4.82 -6.70
CA PHE A 78 22.60 3.98 -6.93
C PHE A 78 22.50 2.82 -5.94
N GLN A 79 23.56 2.01 -5.83
CA GLN A 79 23.56 0.82 -4.98
C GLN A 79 23.53 1.19 -3.50
N GLY A 80 24.31 2.20 -3.10
CA GLY A 80 24.35 2.70 -1.74
C GLY A 80 23.02 3.31 -1.30
N GLY A 81 22.37 4.11 -2.16
CA GLY A 81 21.03 4.64 -1.93
C GLY A 81 19.97 3.53 -1.78
N ALA A 82 20.07 2.46 -2.58
CA ALA A 82 19.20 1.29 -2.45
C ALA A 82 19.39 0.55 -1.12
N ILE A 83 20.64 0.39 -0.66
CA ILE A 83 20.94 -0.21 0.65
C ILE A 83 20.36 0.66 1.78
N VAL A 84 20.52 1.99 1.70
CA VAL A 84 19.94 2.93 2.67
C VAL A 84 18.41 2.79 2.74
N ALA A 85 17.73 2.74 1.59
CA ALA A 85 16.29 2.50 1.55
C ALA A 85 15.90 1.13 2.15
N ALA A 86 16.67 0.08 1.85
CA ALA A 86 16.44 -1.25 2.40
C ALA A 86 16.56 -1.31 3.93
N VAL A 87 17.44 -0.49 4.53
CA VAL A 87 17.49 -0.34 6.00
C VAL A 87 16.19 0.25 6.53
N VAL A 88 15.61 1.25 5.86
CA VAL A 88 14.31 1.80 6.25
C VAL A 88 13.21 0.77 6.12
N PHE A 89 13.22 -0.06 5.06
CA PHE A 89 12.26 -1.17 4.92
C PHE A 89 12.39 -2.17 6.07
N MET A 90 13.62 -2.50 6.45
CA MET A 90 13.90 -3.40 7.57
C MET A 90 13.33 -2.85 8.89
N ILE A 91 13.49 -1.55 9.14
CA ILE A 91 12.90 -0.87 10.31
C ILE A 91 11.37 -0.90 10.22
N ALA A 92 10.79 -0.59 9.05
CA ALA A 92 9.35 -0.61 8.83
C ALA A 92 8.72 -1.99 9.07
N PHE A 93 9.37 -3.07 8.65
CA PHE A 93 8.91 -4.43 8.92
C PHE A 93 9.10 -4.87 10.37
N ALA A 94 10.11 -4.35 11.07
CA ALA A 94 10.38 -4.74 12.46
C ALA A 94 9.55 -3.95 13.50
N PHE A 95 9.29 -2.67 13.25
CA PHE A 95 8.65 -1.75 14.19
C PHE A 95 7.29 -1.23 13.72
N GLY A 96 6.93 -1.54 12.48
CA GLY A 96 5.69 -1.13 11.86
C GLY A 96 5.85 0.03 10.89
N ILE A 97 5.05 -0.03 9.82
CA ILE A 97 5.17 0.87 8.67
C ILE A 97 4.73 2.28 9.06
N GLU A 98 3.59 2.42 9.74
CA GLU A 98 3.05 3.73 10.11
C GLU A 98 3.93 4.43 11.14
N ALA A 99 4.45 3.70 12.15
CA ALA A 99 5.41 4.24 13.11
C ALA A 99 6.70 4.71 12.42
N THR A 100 7.21 3.92 11.45
CA THR A 100 8.42 4.28 10.70
C THR A 100 8.19 5.48 9.79
N ARG A 101 7.01 5.58 9.16
CA ARG A 101 6.61 6.74 8.33
C ARG A 101 6.44 8.01 9.17
N GLN A 102 5.92 7.91 10.38
CA GLN A 102 5.83 9.04 11.31
C GLN A 102 7.20 9.48 11.81
N TRP A 103 8.09 8.53 12.09
CA TRP A 103 9.49 8.82 12.44
C TRP A 103 10.24 9.45 11.28
N LEU A 104 10.10 8.90 10.07
CA LEU A 104 10.69 9.39 8.84
C LEU A 104 9.72 10.34 8.16
N ALA A 105 9.60 11.56 8.71
CA ALA A 105 8.69 12.59 8.23
C ALA A 105 8.65 12.64 6.69
N ASN A 106 7.43 12.69 6.11
CA ASN A 106 7.23 12.66 4.65
C ASN A 106 8.08 13.70 3.90
N THR A 107 8.29 14.86 4.52
CA THR A 107 9.16 15.93 4.03
C THR A 107 10.60 15.45 3.75
N VAL A 108 11.16 14.55 4.56
CA VAL A 108 12.51 14.01 4.37
C VAL A 108 12.58 13.17 3.10
N VAL A 109 11.60 12.29 2.89
CA VAL A 109 11.55 11.42 1.71
C VAL A 109 11.45 12.25 0.43
N VAL A 110 10.56 13.24 0.42
CA VAL A 110 10.40 14.17 -0.70
C VAL A 110 11.65 15.03 -0.88
N ALA A 111 12.23 15.55 0.20
CA ALA A 111 13.44 16.37 0.15
C ALA A 111 14.65 15.60 -0.38
N LEU A 112 14.77 14.30 -0.10
CA LEU A 112 15.83 13.47 -0.67
C LEU A 112 15.64 13.29 -2.19
N ALA A 113 14.43 12.95 -2.63
CA ALA A 113 14.15 12.74 -4.05
C ALA A 113 14.28 14.04 -4.87
N VAL A 114 13.59 15.10 -4.43
CA VAL A 114 13.60 16.39 -5.13
C VAL A 114 14.93 17.10 -4.94
N GLY A 115 15.49 17.10 -3.73
CA GLY A 115 16.78 17.71 -3.44
C GLY A 115 17.91 17.07 -4.24
N GLY A 116 17.93 15.74 -4.34
CA GLY A 116 18.89 15.04 -5.19
C GLY A 116 18.74 15.39 -6.68
N ALA A 117 17.50 15.47 -7.18
CA ALA A 117 17.24 15.90 -8.56
C ALA A 117 17.71 17.35 -8.81
N LEU A 118 17.48 18.25 -7.86
CA LEU A 118 17.95 19.64 -7.92
C LEU A 118 19.47 19.74 -7.86
N VAL A 119 20.14 18.93 -7.03
CA VAL A 119 21.61 18.87 -6.99
C VAL A 119 22.17 18.36 -8.31
N PHE A 120 21.61 17.27 -8.86
CA PHE A 120 22.00 16.73 -10.15
C PHE A 120 21.84 17.78 -11.28
N ALA A 121 20.67 18.41 -11.34
CA ALA A 121 20.41 19.48 -12.31
C ALA A 121 21.35 20.67 -12.11
N GLY A 122 21.57 21.10 -10.86
CA GLY A 122 22.48 22.18 -10.53
C GLY A 122 23.91 21.92 -10.99
N ILE A 123 24.48 20.75 -10.65
CA ILE A 123 25.84 20.39 -11.08
C ILE A 123 25.94 20.33 -12.60
N GLY A 124 24.94 19.76 -13.29
CA GLY A 124 24.96 19.65 -14.74
C GLY A 124 24.71 20.97 -15.49
N LEU A 125 23.95 21.89 -14.90
CA LEU A 125 23.63 23.19 -15.51
C LEU A 125 24.70 24.26 -15.28
N VAL A 126 25.54 24.15 -14.25
CA VAL A 126 26.65 25.11 -14.02
C VAL A 126 27.59 25.20 -15.23
N PRO A 127 28.10 24.09 -15.82
CA PRO A 127 28.88 24.15 -17.05
C PRO A 127 28.15 24.81 -18.23
N VAL A 128 26.83 24.59 -18.35
CA VAL A 128 26.00 25.20 -19.41
C VAL A 128 25.94 26.72 -19.24
N ALA A 129 25.77 27.21 -18.01
CA ALA A 129 25.81 28.64 -17.71
C ALA A 129 27.16 29.29 -18.02
N LEU A 130 28.24 28.50 -18.06
CA LEU A 130 29.59 28.91 -18.44
C LEU A 130 29.90 28.74 -19.93
N GLY A 131 28.90 28.35 -20.75
CA GLY A 131 29.03 28.19 -22.19
C GLY A 131 29.46 26.79 -22.65
N GLY A 132 29.49 25.81 -21.76
CA GLY A 132 29.79 24.41 -22.05
C GLY A 132 28.58 23.52 -22.28
N ALA A 133 28.82 22.21 -22.35
CA ALA A 133 27.79 21.18 -22.39
C ALA A 133 27.31 20.77 -21.00
N PHE A 134 26.12 20.17 -20.90
CA PHE A 134 25.59 19.60 -19.67
C PHE A 134 26.55 18.55 -19.09
N LEU A 135 26.83 18.62 -17.78
CA LEU A 135 27.80 17.76 -17.07
C LEU A 135 29.24 17.81 -17.62
N GLN A 136 29.61 18.87 -18.35
CA GLN A 136 31.00 19.11 -18.71
C GLN A 136 31.79 19.56 -17.48
N TYR A 137 32.23 18.58 -16.67
CA TYR A 137 32.80 18.84 -15.35
C TYR A 137 34.02 19.73 -15.39
N GLU A 138 34.81 19.75 -16.47
CA GLU A 138 36.02 20.57 -16.61
C GLU A 138 35.78 22.07 -16.43
N LEU A 139 34.54 22.52 -16.59
CA LEU A 139 34.14 23.91 -16.44
C LEU A 139 33.63 24.25 -15.02
N LEU A 140 33.50 23.30 -14.11
CA LEU A 140 33.09 23.59 -12.73
C LEU A 140 34.16 24.46 -12.03
N PRO A 141 33.77 25.56 -11.35
CA PRO A 141 34.70 26.47 -10.68
C PRO A 141 35.16 25.95 -9.31
N ILE A 142 35.67 24.72 -9.27
CA ILE A 142 36.14 24.04 -8.05
C ILE A 142 37.50 23.35 -8.32
N PRO A 143 38.33 23.11 -7.29
CA PRO A 143 39.53 22.26 -7.42
C PRO A 143 39.14 20.86 -7.92
N ASP A 144 39.99 20.20 -8.70
CA ASP A 144 39.76 18.86 -9.30
C ASP A 144 38.32 18.61 -9.78
N PRO A 145 37.83 19.43 -10.71
CA PRO A 145 36.40 19.57 -10.96
C PRO A 145 35.74 18.32 -11.55
N VAL A 146 36.49 17.51 -12.30
CA VAL A 146 36.04 16.20 -12.79
C VAL A 146 35.77 15.24 -11.63
N LYS A 147 36.71 15.13 -10.68
CA LYS A 147 36.58 14.23 -9.53
C LYS A 147 35.41 14.63 -8.65
N TYR A 148 35.40 15.87 -8.16
CA TYR A 148 34.38 16.32 -7.22
C TYR A 148 33.01 16.54 -7.89
N GLY A 149 32.98 16.86 -9.19
CA GLY A 149 31.75 16.93 -9.97
C GLY A 149 31.08 15.56 -10.09
N MET A 150 31.85 14.51 -10.43
CA MET A 150 31.34 13.13 -10.48
C MET A 150 30.92 12.63 -9.09
N GLU A 151 31.77 12.77 -8.08
CA GLU A 151 31.45 12.38 -6.70
C GLU A 151 30.20 13.11 -6.18
N GLY A 152 30.06 14.41 -6.47
CA GLY A 152 28.89 15.20 -6.08
C GLY A 152 27.61 14.71 -6.75
N VAL A 153 27.64 14.46 -8.07
CA VAL A 153 26.50 13.89 -8.81
C VAL A 153 26.10 12.54 -8.25
N GLU A 154 27.07 11.68 -7.97
CA GLU A 154 26.82 10.32 -7.52
C GLU A 154 26.29 10.27 -6.09
N ILE A 155 26.95 10.95 -5.16
CA ILE A 155 26.65 10.91 -3.73
C ILE A 155 25.41 11.75 -3.42
N LEU A 156 25.40 13.02 -3.82
CA LEU A 156 24.36 13.98 -3.42
C LEU A 156 23.20 14.02 -4.40
N GLY A 157 23.42 13.69 -5.67
CA GLY A 157 22.37 13.57 -6.67
C GLY A 157 21.74 12.18 -6.65
N ILE A 158 22.41 11.22 -7.28
CA ILE A 158 21.85 9.88 -7.54
C ILE A 158 21.54 9.12 -6.25
N GLY A 159 22.44 9.12 -5.27
CA GLY A 159 22.25 8.38 -4.02
C GLY A 159 21.02 8.82 -3.22
N THR A 160 20.79 10.12 -3.14
CA THR A 160 19.62 10.69 -2.44
C THR A 160 18.33 10.49 -3.23
N ILE A 161 18.37 10.62 -4.57
CA ILE A 161 17.23 10.30 -5.45
C ILE A 161 16.80 8.86 -5.24
N VAL A 162 17.73 7.91 -5.35
CA VAL A 162 17.41 6.48 -5.26
C VAL A 162 16.85 6.14 -3.89
N ALA A 163 17.49 6.62 -2.81
CA ALA A 163 16.97 6.41 -1.46
C ALA A 163 15.55 7.00 -1.32
N GLY A 164 15.36 8.27 -1.69
CA GLY A 164 14.09 8.98 -1.59
C GLY A 164 12.96 8.33 -2.38
N VAL A 165 13.21 7.98 -3.64
CA VAL A 165 12.22 7.34 -4.54
C VAL A 165 11.84 5.96 -4.02
N LEU A 166 12.81 5.13 -3.60
CA LEU A 166 12.51 3.80 -3.08
C LEU A 166 11.72 3.85 -1.77
N MET A 167 12.07 4.77 -0.86
CA MET A 167 11.31 4.99 0.37
C MET A 167 9.89 5.52 0.08
N GLY A 168 9.77 6.49 -0.83
CA GLY A 168 8.48 7.04 -1.23
C GLY A 168 7.57 5.98 -1.84
N LEU A 169 8.09 5.21 -2.80
CA LEU A 169 7.35 4.12 -3.41
C LEU A 169 6.93 3.07 -2.38
N PHE A 170 7.83 2.70 -1.46
CA PHE A 170 7.50 1.77 -0.38
C PHE A 170 6.32 2.26 0.47
N PHE A 171 6.32 3.52 0.91
CA PHE A 171 5.22 4.05 1.74
C PHE A 171 3.93 4.22 0.94
N VAL A 172 3.99 4.60 -0.33
CA VAL A 172 2.81 4.69 -1.22
C VAL A 172 2.18 3.31 -1.40
N LEU A 173 2.99 2.29 -1.69
CA LEU A 173 2.50 0.92 -1.85
C LEU A 173 1.96 0.35 -0.54
N ALA A 174 2.61 0.64 0.58
CA ALA A 174 2.18 0.15 1.88
C ALA A 174 0.87 0.78 2.38
N LYS A 175 0.55 2.01 1.96
CA LYS A 175 -0.74 2.67 2.23
C LYS A 175 -1.91 2.02 1.48
N GLY A 176 -1.64 1.35 0.35
CA GLY A 176 -2.65 0.74 -0.51
C GLY A 176 -3.37 1.75 -1.40
N PHE A 177 -3.89 1.29 -2.54
CA PHE A 177 -4.56 2.13 -3.55
C PHE A 177 -5.94 2.67 -3.13
N SER A 178 -6.45 2.25 -1.97
CA SER A 178 -7.79 2.60 -1.48
C SER A 178 -7.91 4.02 -0.94
N ASP A 179 -6.78 4.70 -0.71
CA ASP A 179 -6.68 6.07 -0.19
C ASP A 179 -5.74 6.92 -1.05
N ALA A 180 -5.52 6.49 -2.30
CA ALA A 180 -4.66 7.14 -3.27
C ALA A 180 -5.51 7.99 -4.23
N GLY A 181 -5.76 9.25 -3.84
CA GLY A 181 -5.70 10.35 -4.81
C GLY A 181 -4.29 10.35 -5.40
N GLY A 182 -4.07 9.47 -6.38
CA GLY A 182 -2.78 9.27 -7.02
C GLY A 182 -2.46 10.43 -7.94
N PHE A 183 -1.30 11.05 -7.74
CA PHE A 183 -0.58 11.93 -8.69
C PHE A 183 -1.43 12.83 -9.61
N ALA A 184 -2.52 13.41 -9.11
CA ALA A 184 -3.21 14.55 -9.64
C ALA A 184 -4.36 14.82 -8.69
N ASP A 185 -4.25 15.88 -7.90
CA ASP A 185 -5.45 16.63 -7.54
C ASP A 185 -5.93 17.29 -8.84
N ALA A 186 -6.61 16.51 -9.68
CA ALA A 186 -7.16 16.98 -10.95
C ALA A 186 -8.36 17.91 -10.73
N ASP A 187 -8.89 17.94 -9.51
CA ASP A 187 -9.98 18.80 -9.10
C ASP A 187 -9.51 20.25 -8.86
N ALA A 188 -8.21 20.50 -8.73
CA ALA A 188 -7.65 21.85 -8.57
C ALA A 188 -7.59 22.67 -9.89
N PHE A 189 -7.94 22.07 -11.04
CA PHE A 189 -7.96 22.75 -12.34
C PHE A 189 -9.36 23.00 -12.90
N ASP A 190 -10.42 22.54 -12.23
CA ASP A 190 -11.80 22.74 -12.70
C ASP A 190 -12.48 23.97 -12.05
N ASP A 191 -11.90 24.53 -10.98
CA ASP A 191 -12.49 25.66 -10.24
C ASP A 191 -12.14 27.06 -10.81
N GLU A 192 -11.28 27.17 -11.82
CA GLU A 192 -10.87 28.48 -12.39
C GLU A 192 -11.22 28.71 -13.88
N VAL A 193 -11.93 27.79 -14.55
CA VAL A 193 -12.38 27.98 -15.94
C VAL A 193 -13.89 27.76 -16.07
N GLY A 194 -14.68 28.69 -15.54
CA GLY A 194 -16.13 28.64 -15.66
C GLY A 194 -16.88 29.82 -15.08
N GLY A 195 -16.32 31.04 -15.19
CA GLY A 195 -17.03 32.26 -14.83
C GLY A 195 -18.22 32.54 -15.76
N ASP A 196 -19.37 32.79 -15.14
CA ASP A 196 -20.44 33.69 -15.56
C ASP A 196 -21.06 33.50 -16.97
N ALA A 197 -22.15 32.74 -17.01
CA ALA A 197 -23.27 33.05 -17.90
C ALA A 197 -24.58 32.97 -17.13
N ALA A 198 -25.19 34.14 -16.96
CA ALA A 198 -26.42 34.39 -16.24
C ALA A 198 -27.66 33.74 -16.89
N ALA A 199 -28.65 33.52 -16.01
CA ALA A 199 -30.09 33.59 -16.25
C ALA A 199 -30.71 32.62 -17.27
N GLU A 200 -31.60 31.74 -16.79
CA GLU A 200 -33.05 31.88 -17.00
C GLU A 200 -33.80 31.11 -15.91
N ALA A 201 -34.97 31.64 -15.55
CA ALA A 201 -35.76 31.24 -14.40
C ALA A 201 -36.98 30.39 -14.81
N SER A 202 -37.45 29.62 -13.82
CA SER A 202 -38.85 29.18 -13.60
C SER A 202 -39.34 27.91 -14.36
N PRO A 203 -40.45 27.27 -13.92
CA PRO A 203 -40.68 26.65 -12.60
C PRO A 203 -41.45 25.28 -12.66
N ASP A 204 -41.58 24.62 -11.50
CA ASP A 204 -42.72 23.83 -10.97
C ASP A 204 -43.48 22.72 -11.76
N ALA A 205 -43.58 21.56 -11.08
CA ALA A 205 -44.78 20.76 -10.78
C ALA A 205 -45.51 19.88 -11.84
N GLU A 206 -45.77 18.64 -11.37
CA GLU A 206 -46.95 17.77 -11.61
C GLU A 206 -47.18 17.07 -12.97
N GLY A 207 -47.38 15.74 -12.89
CA GLY A 207 -48.60 15.13 -13.44
C GLY A 207 -48.52 14.23 -14.68
N ALA A 208 -48.59 12.92 -14.41
CA ALA A 208 -49.43 11.93 -15.11
C ALA A 208 -49.07 11.38 -16.52
N SER A 209 -48.85 10.05 -16.53
CA SER A 209 -49.66 9.03 -17.23
C SER A 209 -49.41 8.67 -18.71
N ALA A 210 -48.98 7.40 -18.86
CA ALA A 210 -49.45 6.36 -19.80
C ALA A 210 -48.82 6.21 -21.20
N GLY A 211 -48.43 4.97 -21.50
CA GLY A 211 -48.28 4.48 -22.88
C GLY A 211 -47.51 3.17 -23.02
N SER A 212 -48.19 2.03 -22.84
CA SER A 212 -47.75 0.67 -23.17
C SER A 212 -47.24 0.52 -24.61
N THR A 213 -46.17 -0.26 -24.83
CA THR A 213 -46.16 -1.55 -25.60
C THR A 213 -44.75 -2.10 -25.79
N ALA A 214 -44.53 -3.37 -25.44
CA ALA A 214 -43.54 -4.28 -26.04
C ALA A 214 -44.30 -5.26 -26.98
N PRO A 215 -43.71 -6.31 -27.59
CA PRO A 215 -42.31 -6.62 -27.92
C PRO A 215 -42.14 -7.02 -29.42
N THR A 216 -40.91 -7.17 -29.93
CA THR A 216 -40.63 -8.10 -31.05
C THR A 216 -39.24 -8.69 -30.92
N ASP A 217 -39.27 -9.98 -30.63
CA ASP A 217 -38.29 -11.04 -30.87
C ASP A 217 -38.16 -11.30 -32.39
N ASP A 218 -37.00 -11.78 -32.85
CA ASP A 218 -36.86 -12.88 -33.83
C ASP A 218 -35.40 -13.07 -34.32
N GLY A 219 -34.83 -14.22 -33.96
CA GLY A 219 -33.96 -15.08 -34.79
C GLY A 219 -32.48 -14.68 -34.96
N GLY A 220 -31.45 -15.45 -34.59
CA GLY A 220 -31.35 -16.89 -34.32
C GLY A 220 -30.80 -17.67 -35.53
N SER A 221 -29.47 -17.88 -35.61
CA SER A 221 -28.85 -19.10 -36.19
C SER A 221 -27.31 -19.10 -36.02
N ASP A 222 -26.83 -19.88 -35.05
CA ASP A 222 -25.57 -20.66 -35.10
C ASP A 222 -25.95 -22.08 -35.62
N PRO A 223 -25.08 -23.10 -35.86
CA PRO A 223 -23.62 -23.20 -35.87
C PRO A 223 -23.07 -24.00 -37.08
N SER A 224 -21.74 -24.17 -37.21
CA SER A 224 -21.07 -25.47 -37.54
C SER A 224 -19.61 -25.33 -38.03
N ALA A 225 -18.69 -25.70 -37.13
CA ALA A 225 -17.63 -26.70 -37.32
C ALA A 225 -16.33 -26.40 -38.15
N PRO A 226 -15.23 -27.16 -37.90
CA PRO A 226 -13.86 -26.62 -37.79
C PRO A 226 -12.76 -27.27 -38.66
N GLY A 227 -11.59 -26.62 -38.70
CA GLY A 227 -10.24 -27.19 -38.94
C GLY A 227 -9.77 -27.28 -40.42
N PRO A 228 -8.49 -27.63 -40.72
CA PRO A 228 -7.35 -27.89 -39.83
C PRO A 228 -6.02 -27.18 -40.22
N ALA A 229 -5.00 -27.49 -39.40
CA ALA A 229 -3.60 -27.05 -39.40
C ALA A 229 -2.75 -27.40 -40.64
N ALA A 230 -1.59 -26.72 -40.79
CA ALA A 230 -0.24 -27.35 -40.76
C ALA A 230 0.87 -26.41 -41.30
N THR A 231 1.93 -26.24 -40.46
CA THR A 231 3.38 -26.20 -40.78
C THR A 231 3.92 -25.10 -41.74
N ASP A 232 5.15 -24.57 -41.70
CA ASP A 232 6.47 -25.13 -41.41
C ASP A 232 7.54 -23.98 -41.43
N GLY A 233 8.70 -24.21 -40.80
CA GLY A 233 10.00 -23.61 -41.15
C GLY A 233 10.33 -22.28 -40.48
N GLY A 234 11.45 -22.07 -39.78
CA GLY A 234 12.74 -22.74 -39.82
C GLY A 234 13.83 -21.66 -39.72
N GLU A 235 14.64 -21.76 -38.66
CA GLU A 235 16.03 -21.29 -38.48
C GLU A 235 16.58 -20.18 -39.38
N ARG A 236 17.10 -19.08 -38.78
CA ARG A 236 18.52 -18.65 -38.80
C ARG A 236 18.81 -17.72 -37.62
#